data_AF-A0A356FSN5-F1
#
_entry.id   AF-A0A356FSN5-F1
#
_cell.length_a   1.000
_cell.length_b   1.000
_cell.length_c   1.000
_cell.angle_alpha   90.00
_cell.angle_beta   90.00
_cell.angle_gamma   90.00
#
_symmetry.space_group_name_H-M   'P 1'
#
loop_
_entity.id
_entity.type
_entity.pdbx_description
1 polymer ?
#
loop_
_entity_poly.entity_id
_entity_poly.type
_entity_poly.pdbx_seq_one_letter_code
_entity_poly.pdbx_strand_id
1 'polypeptide(L)' 'MMSAKIDSQYDAIVVGTGISGGWAAKELTEKGLKTLVLERGPMVRHIEDYSTINMDPWEFEHGNIITKET' A
#
# COMPACT_ATOMS: atom_id res chain seq x y z
N MET A 1 -3.64 20.66 -24.42
CA MET A 1 -3.29 19.38 -23.75
C MET A 1 -4.45 18.42 -23.95
N MET A 2 -4.20 17.23 -24.51
CA MET A 2 -5.24 16.21 -24.73
C MET A 2 -5.77 15.73 -23.38
N SER A 3 -7.08 15.89 -23.14
CA SER A 3 -7.78 15.23 -22.04
C SER A 3 -7.85 13.74 -22.38
N ALA A 4 -7.02 12.92 -21.74
CA ALA A 4 -7.14 11.47 -21.85
C ALA A 4 -8.52 11.07 -21.30
N LYS A 5 -9.35 10.47 -22.15
CA LYS A 5 -10.64 9.91 -21.76
C LYS A 5 -10.33 8.67 -20.92
N ILE A 6 -10.35 8.79 -19.60
CA ILE A 6 -10.20 7.62 -18.72
C ILE A 6 -11.43 6.76 -18.95
N ASP A 7 -11.28 5.64 -19.65
CA ASP A 7 -12.32 4.63 -19.74
C ASP A 7 -12.49 4.00 -18.35
N SER A 8 -13.34 4.64 -17.55
CA SER A 8 -13.49 4.47 -16.10
C SER A 8 -14.39 3.29 -15.76
N GLN A 9 -14.52 2.32 -16.67
CA GLN A 9 -15.21 1.07 -16.39
C GLN A 9 -14.23 0.05 -15.81
N TYR A 10 -14.57 -0.44 -14.63
CA TYR A 10 -13.88 -1.50 -13.91
C TYR A 10 -14.95 -2.51 -13.49
N ASP A 11 -14.62 -3.79 -13.53
CA ASP A 11 -15.54 -4.85 -13.09
C ASP A 11 -15.60 -4.93 -11.56
N ALA A 12 -14.50 -4.55 -10.90
CA ALA A 12 -14.38 -4.52 -9.45
C ALA A 12 -13.46 -3.38 -8.98
N ILE A 13 -13.76 -2.86 -7.78
CA ILE A 13 -12.92 -1.89 -7.08
C ILE A 13 -12.58 -2.46 -5.71
N VAL A 14 -11.30 -2.53 -5.39
CA VAL A 14 -10.77 -2.94 -4.09
C VAL A 14 -10.23 -1.71 -3.38
N VAL A 15 -10.75 -1.43 -2.19
CA VAL A 15 -10.31 -0.30 -1.35
C VAL A 15 -9.49 -0.87 -0.19
N GLY A 16 -8.21 -0.50 -0.15
CA GLY A 16 -7.19 -0.96 0.77
C GLY A 16 -6.23 -1.96 0.12
N THR A 17 -4.92 -1.79 0.33
CA THR A 17 -3.86 -2.72 -0.09
C THR A 17 -3.26 -3.51 1.08
N GLY A 18 -3.99 -3.60 2.19
CA GLY A 18 -3.65 -4.51 3.28
C GLY A 18 -3.70 -5.99 2.85
N ILE A 19 -3.43 -6.90 3.79
CA ILE A 19 -3.33 -8.35 3.53
C ILE A 19 -4.56 -8.88 2.76
N SER A 20 -5.77 -8.54 3.22
CA SER A 20 -7.01 -8.98 2.60
C SER A 20 -7.29 -8.30 1.26
N GLY A 21 -6.97 -7.01 1.13
CA GLY A 21 -7.18 -6.25 -0.10
C GLY A 21 -6.29 -6.73 -1.24
N GLY A 22 -5.01 -7.01 -0.93
CA GLY A 22 -4.10 -7.63 -1.88
C GLY A 22 -4.57 -9.01 -2.34
N TRP A 23 -5.05 -9.85 -1.42
CA TRP A 23 -5.60 -11.18 -1.78
C TRP A 23 -6.86 -11.08 -2.64
N ALA A 24 -7.78 -10.17 -2.30
CA ALA A 24 -8.98 -9.92 -3.09
C ALA A 24 -8.62 -9.42 -4.50
N ALA A 25 -7.72 -8.47 -4.62
CA ALA A 25 -7.24 -7.96 -5.90
C ALA A 25 -6.62 -9.08 -6.75
N LYS A 26 -5.75 -9.91 -6.15
CA LYS A 26 -5.15 -11.07 -6.81
C LYS A 26 -6.21 -12.00 -7.39
N GLU A 27 -7.11 -12.50 -6.56
CA GLU A 27 -8.17 -13.43 -6.96
C GLU A 27 -9.08 -12.88 -8.07
N LEU A 28 -9.41 -11.58 -8.01
CA LEU A 28 -10.23 -10.92 -9.03
C LEU A 28 -9.48 -10.79 -10.37
N THR A 29 -8.21 -10.37 -10.32
CA THR A 29 -7.39 -10.24 -11.53
C THR A 29 -7.08 -11.58 -12.19
N GLU A 30 -6.85 -12.65 -11.42
CA GLU A 30 -6.64 -14.01 -11.95
C GLU A 30 -7.88 -14.57 -12.64
N LYS A 31 -9.08 -14.10 -12.27
CA LYS A 31 -10.35 -14.42 -12.94
C LYS A 31 -10.62 -13.55 -14.17
N GLY A 32 -9.68 -12.68 -14.55
CA GLY A 32 -9.76 -11.84 -15.75
C GLY A 32 -10.55 -10.54 -15.56
N LEU A 33 -10.88 -10.17 -14.32
CA LEU A 33 -11.63 -8.94 -14.03
C LEU A 33 -10.70 -7.72 -14.06
N LYS A 34 -11.12 -6.65 -14.76
CA LYS A 34 -10.44 -5.36 -14.75
C LYS A 34 -10.67 -4.71 -13.39
N THR A 35 -9.72 -4.90 -12.48
CA THR A 35 -9.83 -4.52 -11.07
C THR A 35 -9.05 -3.24 -10.78
N LEU A 36 -9.71 -2.23 -10.20
CA LEU A 36 -9.05 -1.03 -9.65
C LEU A 36 -8.72 -1.26 -8.18
N VAL A 37 -7.50 -0.92 -7.77
CA VAL A 37 -7.09 -0.97 -6.35
C VAL A 37 -6.75 0.44 -5.88
N LEU A 38 -7.31 0.85 -4.75
CA LEU A 38 -7.10 2.16 -4.14
C LEU A 38 -6.55 1.99 -2.72
N GLU A 39 -5.55 2.78 -2.34
CA GLU A 39 -5.01 2.82 -0.98
C GLU A 39 -4.81 4.28 -0.58
N ARG A 40 -5.01 4.60 0.70
CA ARG A 40 -4.77 5.94 1.25
C ARG A 40 -3.27 6.23 1.34
N GLY A 41 -2.49 5.22 1.74
CA GLY A 41 -1.05 5.33 1.94
C GLY A 41 -0.27 5.70 0.66
N PRO A 42 0.93 6.29 0.80
CA PRO A 42 1.80 6.54 -0.34
C PRO A 42 2.29 5.21 -0.94
N MET A 43 2.71 5.24 -2.21
CA MET A 43 3.43 4.13 -2.81
C MET A 43 4.79 3.99 -2.13
N VAL A 44 5.00 2.87 -1.43
CA VAL A 44 6.26 2.54 -0.76
C VAL A 44 6.85 1.32 -1.45
N ARG A 45 8.01 1.47 -2.06
CA ARG A 45 8.75 0.36 -2.69
C ARG A 45 9.70 -0.26 -1.69
N HIS A 46 9.66 -1.59 -1.60
CA HIS A 46 10.59 -2.37 -0.78
C HIS A 46 12.04 -2.03 -1.20
N ILE A 47 12.95 -1.92 -0.21
CA ILE A 47 14.37 -1.54 -0.36
C ILE A 47 14.59 -0.04 -0.65
N GLU A 48 13.81 0.57 -1.53
CA GLU A 48 14.05 1.97 -1.93
C GLU A 48 13.54 2.96 -0.89
N ASP A 49 12.28 2.82 -0.46
CA ASP A 49 11.59 3.84 0.34
C ASP A 49 11.64 3.53 1.85
N TYR A 50 12.51 2.60 2.26
CA TYR A 50 12.66 2.18 3.65
C TYR A 50 13.65 3.08 4.39
N SER A 51 13.22 4.30 4.70
CA SER A 51 14.04 5.30 5.39
C SER A 51 14.64 4.84 6.72
N THR A 52 13.97 3.93 7.42
CA THR A 52 14.36 3.50 8.77
C THR A 52 15.03 2.13 8.85
N ILE A 53 15.22 1.41 7.73
CA ILE A 53 15.67 0.01 7.79
C ILE A 53 17.12 -0.16 8.25
N ASN A 54 17.98 0.82 7.97
CA ASN A 54 19.39 0.82 8.37
C ASN A 54 19.63 1.66 9.63
N MET A 55 18.57 2.13 10.28
CA MET A 55 18.72 2.95 11.48
C MET A 55 19.02 2.07 12.68
N ASP A 56 20.01 2.45 13.47
CA ASP A 56 20.29 1.84 14.75
C ASP A 56 19.25 2.28 15.80
N PRO A 57 18.98 1.46 16.85
CA PRO A 57 17.96 1.79 17.86
C PRO A 57 18.10 3.18 18.48
N TRP A 58 19.33 3.67 18.70
CA TRP A 58 19.62 4.99 19.28
C TRP A 58 19.39 6.17 18.32
N GLU A 59 19.17 5.94 17.03
CA GLU A 59 18.83 6.98 16.06
C GLU A 59 17.33 7.31 16.06
N PHE A 60 16.49 6.45 16.65
CA PHE A 60 15.08 6.74 16.89
C PHE A 60 14.93 7.66 18.10
N GLU A 61 14.04 8.67 18.00
CA GLU A 61 13.80 9.66 19.07
C GLU A 61 13.56 9.03 20.46
N HIS A 62 12.87 7.89 20.49
CA HIS A 62 12.55 7.14 21.71
C HIS A 62 13.33 5.83 21.83
N GLY A 63 14.44 5.67 21.12
CA GLY A 63 15.33 4.51 21.26
C GLY A 63 14.74 3.16 20.83
N ASN A 64 13.62 3.17 20.09
CA ASN A 64 12.78 1.98 19.85
C ASN A 64 12.37 1.25 21.15
N ILE A 65 12.15 2.01 22.22
CA ILE A 65 11.81 1.49 23.54
C ILE A 65 10.28 1.39 23.64
N ILE A 66 9.76 0.24 24.07
CA ILE A 66 8.33 0.05 24.30
C ILE A 66 7.88 0.93 25.48
N THR A 67 6.87 1.77 25.28
CA THR A 67 6.27 2.56 26.36
C THR A 67 5.64 1.64 27.40
N LYS A 68 5.89 1.89 28.69
CA LYS A 68 5.20 1.17 29.76
C LYS A 68 3.72 1.54 29.76
N GLU A 69 2.84 0.56 29.73
CA GLU A 69 1.41 0.79 29.96
C GLU A 69 1.23 1.38 31.37
N THR A 70 0.40 2.42 31.47
CA THR A 70 -0.01 3.07 32.72
C THR A 70 -1.35 2.52 33.17
#